data_AF-A0AAW2BPZ7-F1
#
_entry.id   AF-A0AAW2BPZ7-F1
#
_cell.length_a   1.000
_cell.length_b   1.000
_cell.length_c   1.000
_cell.angle_alpha   90.00
_cell.angle_beta   90.00
_cell.angle_gamma   90.00
#
_symmetry.space_group_name_H-M   'P 1'
#
loop_
_entity.id
_entity.type
_entity.pdbx_description
1 polymer ?
#
loop_
_entity_poly.entity_id
_entity_poly.type
_entity_poly.pdbx_seq_one_letter_code
_entity_poly.pdbx_strand_id
1 'polypeptide(L)'
;MVVAMARVVIVFDFDKTIIDCDSDNWIMDELGITQLFTQLLPTLPWNSLMDRKLMELHSQGKTIEDIAECLKMVPLNPRIISSIKSAHASWYFPKLKNSIHTKFKSRLAS
;
A
#
# COMPACT_ATOMS: atom_id res chain seq x y z
N MET A 1 6.95 -35.96 22.80
CA MET A 1 5.92 -35.27 21.98
C MET A 1 6.62 -34.25 21.11
N VAL A 2 6.52 -34.39 19.79
CA VAL A 2 6.98 -33.36 18.85
C VAL A 2 5.74 -32.54 18.49
N VAL A 3 5.64 -31.31 18.98
CA VAL A 3 4.57 -30.41 18.55
C VAL A 3 4.96 -29.96 17.14
N ALA A 4 4.23 -30.42 16.12
CA ALA A 4 4.36 -29.87 14.78
C ALA A 4 3.85 -28.43 14.82
N MET A 5 4.75 -27.45 14.84
CA MET A 5 4.37 -26.04 14.77
C MET A 5 3.75 -25.79 13.39
N ALA A 6 2.45 -25.50 13.35
CA ALA A 6 1.77 -25.14 12.12
C ALA A 6 2.42 -23.89 11.52
N ARG A 7 2.76 -23.93 10.23
CA ARG A 7 3.30 -22.76 9.52
C ARG A 7 2.13 -21.81 9.26
N VAL A 8 1.99 -20.77 10.08
CA VAL A 8 0.95 -19.74 9.93
C VAL A 8 1.38 -18.67 8.92
N VAL A 9 0.73 -18.58 7.76
CA VAL A 9 0.96 -17.44 6.87
C VAL A 9 -0.03 -16.34 7.25
N ILE A 10 0.48 -15.14 7.53
CA ILE A 10 -0.34 -13.95 7.78
C ILE A 10 -0.21 -13.04 6.56
N VAL A 11 -1.35 -12.72 5.95
CA VAL A 11 -1.45 -11.82 4.81
C VAL A 11 -2.22 -10.58 5.27
N PHE A 12 -1.62 -9.41 5.06
CA PHE A 12 -2.28 -8.13 5.28
C PHE A 12 -2.62 -7.54 3.92
N ASP A 13 -3.86 -7.08 3.79
CA ASP A 13 -4.22 -6.20 2.68
C ASP A 13 -3.53 -4.82 2.85
N PHE A 14 -3.42 -4.05 1.77
CA PHE A 14 -2.74 -2.76 1.81
C PHE A 14 -3.69 -1.64 2.21
N ASP A 15 -4.69 -1.36 1.38
CA ASP A 15 -5.65 -0.27 1.58
C ASP A 15 -6.50 -0.49 2.81
N LYS A 16 -6.68 0.58 3.61
CA LYS A 16 -7.49 0.57 4.84
C LYS A 16 -7.11 -0.54 5.85
N THR A 17 -5.95 -1.16 5.68
CA THR A 17 -5.37 -2.17 6.56
C THR A 17 -3.97 -1.73 6.97
N ILE A 18 -2.96 -1.89 6.13
CA ILE A 18 -1.59 -1.40 6.44
C ILE A 18 -1.57 0.12 6.49
N ILE A 19 -2.19 0.76 5.50
CA ILE A 19 -2.36 2.20 5.43
C ILE A 19 -3.75 2.58 5.96
N ASP A 20 -3.86 3.76 6.57
CA ASP A 20 -5.11 4.20 7.20
C ASP A 20 -6.09 4.86 6.22
N CYS A 21 -5.80 4.79 4.92
CA CYS A 21 -6.59 5.40 3.86
C CYS A 21 -6.66 4.52 2.61
N ASP A 22 -7.29 5.06 1.58
CA ASP A 22 -7.40 4.49 0.25
C ASP A 22 -6.28 5.07 -0.63
N SER A 23 -5.36 4.22 -1.11
CA SER A 23 -4.16 4.67 -1.83
C SER A 23 -4.48 5.33 -3.16
N ASP A 24 -5.56 4.94 -3.82
CA ASP A 24 -6.01 5.58 -5.05
C ASP A 24 -6.40 7.04 -4.76
N ASN A 25 -7.20 7.27 -3.71
CA ASN A 25 -7.60 8.63 -3.31
C ASN A 25 -6.39 9.45 -2.86
N TRP A 26 -5.47 8.83 -2.10
CA TRP A 26 -4.24 9.50 -1.65
C TRP A 26 -3.40 10.00 -2.83
N ILE A 27 -3.17 9.16 -3.84
CA ILE A 27 -2.44 9.56 -5.05
C ILE A 27 -3.19 10.68 -5.79
N MET A 28 -4.51 10.60 -5.85
CA MET A 28 -5.31 11.61 -6.54
C MET A 28 -5.21 12.99 -5.90
N ASP A 29 -5.29 13.04 -4.57
CA ASP A 29 -5.22 14.28 -3.81
C ASP A 29 -3.80 14.86 -3.86
N GLU A 30 -2.78 14.06 -3.61
CA GLU A 30 -1.38 14.50 -3.56
C GLU A 30 -0.82 14.88 -4.94
N LEU A 31 -1.27 14.22 -6.02
CA LEU A 31 -0.85 14.55 -7.39
C LEU A 31 -1.80 15.51 -8.11
N GLY A 32 -2.87 15.98 -7.45
CA GLY A 32 -3.71 17.08 -7.93
C GLY A 32 -4.69 16.72 -9.06
N ILE A 33 -5.13 15.46 -9.15
CA ILE A 33 -6.07 14.98 -10.18
C ILE A 33 -7.51 14.78 -9.68
N THR A 34 -7.79 15.11 -8.41
CA THR A 34 -9.11 14.94 -7.76
C THR A 34 -10.25 15.64 -8.51
N GLN A 35 -10.00 16.83 -9.06
CA GLN A 35 -11.00 17.57 -9.81
C GLN A 35 -11.39 16.87 -11.12
N LEU A 36 -10.40 16.40 -11.89
CA LEU A 36 -10.64 15.63 -13.11
C LEU A 36 -11.40 14.33 -12.80
N PHE A 37 -11.00 13.65 -11.73
CA PHE A 37 -11.68 12.43 -11.29
C PHE A 37 -13.16 12.67 -10.97
N THR A 38 -13.46 13.72 -10.22
CA THR A 38 -14.83 14.06 -9.80
C THR A 38 -15.74 14.32 -11.01
N GLN A 39 -15.20 14.93 -12.07
CA GLN A 39 -15.93 15.20 -13.31
C GLN A 39 -16.17 13.94 -14.16
N LEU A 40 -15.23 12.99 -14.15
CA LEU A 40 -15.29 11.78 -14.98
C LEU A 40 -15.97 10.58 -14.28
N LEU A 41 -16.09 10.61 -12.96
CA LEU A 41 -16.72 9.54 -12.16
C LEU A 41 -18.14 9.16 -12.63
N PRO A 42 -19.03 10.10 -13.03
CA PRO A 42 -20.37 9.75 -13.49
C PRO A 42 -20.42 9.15 -14.90
N THR A 43 -19.36 9.32 -15.69
CA THR A 43 -19.37 9.05 -17.14
C THR A 43 -18.59 7.81 -17.54
N LEU A 44 -17.72 7.30 -16.67
CA LEU A 44 -16.84 6.18 -16.96
C LEU A 44 -16.95 5.06 -15.92
N PRO A 45 -16.90 3.78 -16.33
CA PRO A 45 -16.62 2.67 -15.43
C PRO A 45 -15.28 2.87 -14.72
N TRP A 46 -15.16 2.34 -13.50
CA TRP A 46 -13.98 2.52 -12.64
C TRP A 46 -12.65 2.24 -13.34
N ASN A 47 -12.52 1.12 -14.06
CA ASN A 47 -11.25 0.77 -14.70
C ASN A 47 -10.88 1.76 -15.81
N SER A 48 -11.82 2.11 -16.68
CA SER A 48 -11.61 3.13 -17.72
C SER A 48 -11.27 4.50 -17.12
N LEU A 49 -11.84 4.81 -15.97
CA LEU A 49 -11.55 6.02 -15.23
C LEU A 49 -10.14 6.03 -14.65
N MET A 50 -9.67 4.90 -14.11
CA MET A 50 -8.30 4.74 -13.62
C MET A 50 -7.28 4.85 -14.75
N ASP A 51 -7.55 4.21 -15.89
CA ASP A 51 -6.70 4.33 -17.09
C ASP A 51 -6.57 5.79 -17.54
N ARG A 52 -7.70 6.52 -17.59
CA ARG A 52 -7.73 7.93 -17.98
C ARG A 52 -6.93 8.83 -17.04
N LYS A 53 -6.96 8.56 -15.73
CA LYS A 53 -6.17 9.29 -14.74
C LYS A 53 -4.68 9.06 -14.90
N LEU A 54 -4.26 7.81 -15.07
CA LEU A 54 -2.84 7.49 -15.24
C LEU A 54 -2.29 8.14 -16.52
N MET A 55 -3.09 8.16 -17.59
CA MET A 55 -2.76 8.91 -18.81
C MET A 55 -2.63 10.42 -18.56
N GLU A 56 -3.53 11.00 -17.75
CA GLU A 56 -3.45 12.42 -17.38
C GLU A 56 -2.17 12.73 -16.59
N LEU A 57 -1.89 11.96 -15.54
CA LEU A 57 -0.67 12.11 -14.74
C LEU A 57 0.57 12.03 -15.63
N HIS A 58 0.61 11.06 -16.54
CA HIS A 58 1.69 10.93 -17.49
C HIS A 58 1.83 12.15 -18.41
N SER A 59 0.71 12.71 -18.89
CA SER A 59 0.71 13.92 -19.73
C SER A 59 1.20 15.17 -19.00
N GLN A 60 1.01 15.22 -17.67
CA GLN A 60 1.53 16.26 -16.78
C GLN A 60 3.01 16.04 -16.40
N GLY A 61 3.66 15.02 -16.98
CA GLY A 61 5.06 14.69 -16.73
C GLY A 61 5.31 13.94 -15.42
N LYS A 62 4.26 13.45 -14.74
CA LYS A 62 4.43 12.63 -13.53
C LYS A 62 4.98 11.27 -13.90
N THR A 63 5.97 10.84 -13.14
CA THR A 63 6.68 9.58 -13.31
C THR A 63 6.14 8.52 -12.34
N ILE A 64 6.51 7.27 -12.59
CA ILE A 64 6.22 6.18 -11.63
C ILE A 64 6.98 6.38 -10.32
N GLU A 65 8.14 7.05 -10.36
CA GLU A 65 8.90 7.46 -9.20
C GLU A 65 8.13 8.47 -8.35
N ASP A 66 7.48 9.47 -8.96
CA ASP A 66 6.66 10.45 -8.25
C ASP A 66 5.49 9.77 -7.51
N ILE A 67 4.84 8.81 -8.16
CA ILE A 67 3.78 7.99 -7.54
C ILE A 67 4.35 7.18 -6.37
N ALA A 68 5.54 6.60 -6.53
CA ALA A 68 6.17 5.83 -5.48
C ALA A 68 6.60 6.70 -4.29
N GLU A 69 7.11 7.92 -4.51
CA GLU A 69 7.42 8.87 -3.44
C GLU A 69 6.14 9.34 -2.74
N CYS A 70 5.07 9.62 -3.47
CA CYS A 70 3.76 9.94 -2.92
C CYS A 70 3.25 8.83 -1.98
N LEU A 71 3.35 7.57 -2.39
CA LEU A 71 2.96 6.42 -1.57
C LEU A 71 3.84 6.21 -0.33
N LYS A 72 5.08 6.72 -0.30
CA LYS A 72 5.89 6.69 0.93
C LYS A 72 5.41 7.68 1.98
N MET A 73 4.65 8.70 1.59
CA MET A 73 4.12 9.71 2.51
C MET A 73 2.81 9.27 3.18
N VAL A 74 2.16 8.23 2.66
CA VAL A 74 0.87 7.74 3.17
C VAL A 74 0.95 7.35 4.65
N PRO A 75 -0.02 7.75 5.50
CA PRO A 75 -0.02 7.37 6.91
C PRO A 75 -0.23 5.86 7.08
N LEU A 76 0.61 5.25 7.92
CA LEU A 76 0.49 3.84 8.31
C LEU A 76 -0.40 3.73 9.55
N ASN A 77 -1.24 2.69 9.61
CA ASN A 77 -2.04 2.43 10.80
C ASN A 77 -1.16 1.91 11.95
N PRO A 78 -0.99 2.65 13.06
CA PRO A 78 -0.04 2.28 14.12
C PRO A 78 -0.34 0.93 14.78
N ARG A 79 -1.62 0.54 14.83
CA ARG A 79 -2.01 -0.75 15.40
C ARG A 79 -1.56 -1.91 14.51
N ILE A 80 -1.68 -1.76 13.19
CA ILE A 80 -1.23 -2.76 12.25
C ILE A 80 0.29 -2.89 12.24
N ILE A 81 1.03 -1.79 12.41
CA ILE A 81 2.48 -1.85 12.64
C ILE A 81 2.79 -2.71 13.88
N SER A 82 2.08 -2.49 15.00
CA SER A 82 2.27 -3.27 16.22
C SER A 82 1.94 -4.76 16.01
N SER A 83 0.86 -5.07 15.29
CA SER A 83 0.47 -6.43 14.93
C SER A 83 1.51 -7.13 14.06
N ILE A 84 2.06 -6.44 13.05
CA ILE A 84 3.13 -6.96 12.19
C ILE A 84 4.40 -7.22 13.01
N LYS A 85 4.80 -6.28 13.88
CA LYS A 85 5.97 -6.44 14.77
C LYS A 85 5.79 -7.64 15.71
N SER A 86 4.60 -7.80 16.29
CA SER A 86 4.26 -8.92 17.19
C SER A 86 4.24 -10.27 16.48
N ALA A 87 3.63 -10.31 15.28
CA ALA A 87 3.62 -11.49 14.42
C ALA A 87 5.04 -11.90 14.01
N HIS A 88 5.87 -10.93 13.63
CA HIS A 88 7.27 -11.15 13.29
C HIS A 88 8.10 -11.67 14.48
N ALA A 89 7.91 -11.10 15.67
CA ALA A 89 8.60 -11.55 16.89
C ALA A 89 8.19 -12.95 17.33
N SER A 90 6.93 -13.34 17.09
CA SER A 90 6.38 -14.65 17.45
C SER A 90 6.75 -15.76 16.44
N TRP A 91 7.30 -15.40 15.27
CA TRP A 91 7.67 -16.36 14.22
C TRP A 91 9.02 -17.04 14.48
N TYR A 92 8.98 -18.13 15.24
CA TYR A 92 10.12 -19.01 15.52
C TYR A 92 10.61 -19.78 14.27
N PHE A 93 11.17 -19.13 13.24
CA PHE A 93 11.98 -19.83 12.21
C PHE A 93 13.00 -18.90 11.49
N PRO A 94 14.33 -19.18 11.53
CA PRO A 94 15.38 -18.30 10.99
C PRO A 94 15.32 -18.01 9.49
N LYS A 95 14.69 -18.87 8.67
CA LYS A 95 14.75 -18.79 7.20
C LYS A 95 13.75 -17.84 6.53
N LEU A 96 12.74 -17.33 7.26
CA LEU A 96 11.70 -16.47 6.68
C LEU A 96 11.81 -14.98 7.03
N LYS A 97 12.84 -14.57 7.79
CA LYS A 97 13.17 -13.15 8.04
C LYS A 97 13.34 -12.33 6.75
N ASN A 98 13.59 -13.00 5.62
CA ASN A 98 13.86 -12.36 4.34
C ASN A 98 12.63 -12.20 3.42
N SER A 99 11.45 -12.74 3.77
CA SER A 99 10.31 -12.80 2.84
C SER A 99 9.36 -11.58 2.86
N ILE A 100 9.60 -10.58 3.72
CA ILE A 100 8.91 -9.29 3.58
C ILE A 100 9.50 -8.61 2.35
N HIS A 101 8.89 -8.82 1.19
CA HIS A 101 9.24 -8.11 -0.02
C HIS A 101 8.54 -6.75 -0.01
N THR A 102 9.19 -5.76 -0.64
CA THR A 102 8.61 -4.47 -1.08
C THR A 102 8.85 -3.24 -0.18
N LYS A 103 9.01 -2.09 -0.86
CA LYS A 103 9.45 -0.72 -0.50
C LYS A 103 9.08 -0.14 0.89
N PHE A 104 8.20 -0.76 1.68
CA PHE A 104 7.74 -0.27 3.00
C PHE A 104 8.55 -0.80 4.19
N LYS A 105 9.46 -1.75 3.96
CA LYS A 105 10.31 -2.35 5.01
C LYS A 105 11.02 -1.33 5.90
N SER A 106 11.52 -0.23 5.34
CA SER A 106 12.20 0.82 6.11
C SER A 106 11.27 1.56 7.08
N ARG A 107 10.00 1.77 6.69
CA ARG A 107 8.99 2.45 7.52
C ARG A 107 8.40 1.56 8.61
N LEU A 108 8.43 0.24 8.41
CA LEU A 108 8.01 -0.74 9.42
C LEU A 108 9.11 -1.08 10.44
N ALA A 109 10.37 -0.81 10.10
CA ALA A 109 11.54 -1.10 10.94
C ALA A 109 11.88 0.03 11.94
N SER A 110 11.43 1.26 11.71
CA SER A 110 11.43 2.36 12.70
C SER A 110 10.38 2.16 13.78
#